data_AF-X6MUN0-F1
#
_entry.id   AF-X6MUN0-F1
#
_cell.length_a   1.000
_cell.length_b   1.000
_cell.length_c   1.000
_cell.angle_alpha   90.00
_cell.angle_beta   90.00
_cell.angle_gamma   90.00
#
_symmetry.space_group_name_H-M   'P 1'
#
loop_
_entity.id
_entity.type
_entity.pdbx_description
1 polymer ?
#
loop_
_entity_poly.entity_id
_entity_poly.type
_entity_poly.pdbx_seq_one_letter_code
_entity_poly.pdbx_strand_id
1 'polypeptide(L)'
;MKRKKMEEKKSNESNSNMSNDDLRDVLAQALGVLPAVNKQELRSGKKRYDNLKRMEQYGNSLLLIGDRKVSQDEVGNALLLYLKGLSFYETIITQAQTWLKMYYVYLKERKQRSKTDVTDDDHENDTNSNHHRDANNNDDDDDDDDDDDDNDDDDDDDDPSPLLHSVNKSKDDDKDTQKNFKKLRKNLLKKKGRRKGKGQMTMLIESVEKHNLYCQRGQAIKSLYEEKMLALKMSADNVNEMIYKEAIEISRKAMSDWMLGEKNSVQSRLEQALLLFEYLLSIPNLLPSDKDTLQRCMRDIIYVFYICIYVYFFFNLHTLYFVLSVVLQINKRLVTLRL
;
A
#
# COMPACT_ATOMS: atom_id res chain seq x y z
N MET A 1 -34.64 -5.56 -50.74
CA MET A 1 -34.98 -6.34 -49.52
C MET A 1 -34.18 -7.66 -49.43
N LYS A 2 -32.85 -7.65 -49.65
CA LYS A 2 -31.93 -8.79 -49.45
C LYS A 2 -30.52 -8.23 -49.30
N ARG A 3 -30.05 -8.06 -48.05
CA ARG A 3 -28.64 -7.88 -47.60
C ARG A 3 -28.66 -7.36 -46.15
N LYS A 4 -28.99 -8.26 -45.21
CA LYS A 4 -28.88 -8.03 -43.75
C LYS A 4 -28.87 -9.39 -43.06
N LYS A 5 -27.77 -10.13 -43.18
CA LYS A 5 -27.51 -11.42 -42.50
C LYS A 5 -26.08 -11.87 -42.81
N MET A 6 -25.07 -11.16 -42.32
CA MET A 6 -23.68 -11.66 -42.37
C MET A 6 -22.69 -10.93 -41.42
N GLU A 7 -23.14 -10.48 -40.25
CA GLU A 7 -22.24 -9.90 -39.22
C GLU A 7 -22.55 -10.39 -37.80
N GLU A 8 -23.03 -11.64 -37.68
CA GLU A 8 -23.34 -12.25 -36.39
C GLU A 8 -22.71 -13.64 -36.32
N LYS A 9 -21.36 -13.69 -36.36
CA LYS A 9 -20.57 -14.91 -36.08
C LYS A 9 -19.08 -14.57 -35.95
N LYS A 10 -18.71 -13.83 -34.91
CA LYS A 10 -17.30 -13.70 -34.47
C LYS A 10 -17.11 -13.33 -32.99
N SER A 11 -18.05 -13.75 -32.15
CA SER A 11 -17.95 -13.60 -30.69
C SER A 11 -18.34 -14.92 -30.02
N ASN A 12 -17.44 -15.89 -30.07
CA ASN A 12 -17.43 -17.05 -29.18
C ASN A 12 -16.16 -17.85 -29.47
N GLU A 13 -15.08 -17.49 -28.77
CA GLU A 13 -13.97 -18.36 -28.36
C GLU A 13 -12.87 -17.48 -27.76
N SER A 14 -13.19 -16.83 -26.64
CA SER A 14 -12.18 -16.53 -25.63
C SER A 14 -12.35 -17.56 -24.53
N ASN A 15 -12.09 -18.83 -24.86
CA ASN A 15 -11.75 -19.82 -23.85
C ASN A 15 -10.46 -19.32 -23.22
N SER A 16 -10.57 -18.66 -22.06
CA SER A 16 -9.40 -18.42 -21.24
C SER A 16 -8.89 -19.79 -20.82
N ASN A 17 -7.83 -20.26 -21.49
CA ASN A 17 -7.00 -21.34 -20.99
C ASN A 17 -6.38 -20.82 -19.70
N MET A 18 -7.15 -20.93 -18.62
CA MET A 18 -6.65 -20.73 -17.27
C MET A 18 -5.52 -21.73 -17.10
N SER A 19 -4.32 -21.23 -16.80
CA SER A 19 -3.16 -22.09 -16.66
C SER A 19 -3.46 -23.18 -15.63
N ASN A 20 -2.92 -24.39 -15.82
CA ASN A 20 -3.01 -25.43 -14.79
C ASN A 20 -2.43 -24.94 -13.44
N ASP A 21 -1.53 -23.95 -13.47
CA ASP A 21 -1.00 -23.28 -12.28
C ASP A 21 -2.04 -22.37 -11.62
N ASP A 22 -2.77 -21.58 -12.39
CA ASP A 22 -3.85 -20.71 -11.88
C ASP A 22 -4.99 -21.56 -11.26
N LEU A 23 -5.30 -22.70 -11.88
CA LEU A 23 -6.33 -23.62 -11.38
C LEU A 23 -5.87 -24.32 -10.09
N ARG A 24 -4.58 -24.66 -9.98
CA ARG A 24 -3.99 -25.19 -8.75
C ARG A 24 -3.99 -24.17 -7.62
N ASP A 25 -3.66 -22.91 -7.89
CA ASP A 25 -3.65 -21.86 -6.87
C ASP A 25 -5.06 -21.54 -6.37
N VAL A 26 -6.06 -21.51 -7.26
CA VAL A 26 -7.48 -21.36 -6.88
C VAL A 26 -7.97 -22.54 -6.03
N LEU A 27 -7.60 -23.77 -6.39
CA LEU A 27 -7.94 -24.97 -5.62
C LEU A 27 -7.22 -25.03 -4.27
N ALA A 28 -5.94 -24.66 -4.21
CA ALA A 28 -5.16 -24.57 -2.97
C ALA A 28 -5.78 -23.53 -2.02
N GLN A 29 -6.17 -22.37 -2.56
CA GLN A 29 -6.84 -21.32 -1.81
C GLN A 29 -8.24 -21.73 -1.32
N ALA A 30 -8.99 -22.51 -2.09
CA ALA A 30 -10.31 -23.05 -1.70
C ALA A 30 -10.22 -24.19 -0.67
N LEU A 31 -9.15 -24.98 -0.69
CA LEU A 31 -8.92 -26.12 0.21
C LEU A 31 -8.13 -25.75 1.48
N GLY A 32 -7.74 -24.48 1.63
CA GLY A 32 -6.91 -24.02 2.76
C GLY A 32 -5.47 -24.56 2.73
N VAL A 33 -5.03 -25.15 1.61
CA VAL A 33 -3.67 -25.61 1.40
C VAL A 33 -2.86 -24.41 0.91
N LEU A 34 -1.84 -23.99 1.65
CA LEU A 34 -1.00 -22.86 1.24
C LEU A 34 -0.24 -23.25 -0.05
N PRO A 35 -0.29 -22.43 -1.12
CA PRO A 35 0.44 -22.71 -2.35
C PRO A 35 1.95 -22.77 -2.07
N ALA A 36 2.66 -23.60 -2.84
CA ALA A 36 4.10 -23.77 -2.70
C ALA A 36 4.81 -22.41 -2.81
N VAL A 37 5.59 -22.05 -1.79
CA VAL A 37 6.17 -20.71 -1.67
C VAL A 37 7.18 -20.47 -2.80
N ASN A 38 6.78 -19.72 -3.83
CA ASN A 38 7.69 -19.29 -4.88
C ASN A 38 8.67 -18.25 -4.32
N LYS A 39 9.96 -18.61 -4.23
CA LYS A 39 11.03 -17.74 -3.70
C LYS A 39 11.18 -16.41 -4.47
N GLN A 40 10.76 -16.37 -5.73
CA GLN A 40 10.74 -15.14 -6.54
C GLN A 40 9.67 -14.15 -6.05
N GLU A 41 8.57 -14.64 -5.48
CA GLU A 41 7.54 -13.80 -4.86
C GLU A 41 8.00 -13.14 -3.56
N LEU A 42 8.91 -13.78 -2.81
CA LEU A 42 9.52 -13.17 -1.62
C LEU A 42 10.37 -11.93 -1.98
N ARG A 43 11.05 -11.95 -3.14
CA ARG A 43 11.76 -10.77 -3.69
C ARG A 43 10.80 -9.66 -4.15
N SER A 44 9.53 -9.99 -4.42
CA SER A 44 8.48 -9.01 -4.75
C SER A 44 7.91 -8.24 -3.55
N GLY A 45 8.39 -8.53 -2.32
CA GLY A 45 7.86 -7.97 -1.08
C GLY A 45 7.78 -6.43 -1.05
N LYS A 46 8.72 -5.73 -1.71
CA LYS A 46 8.67 -4.26 -1.85
C LYS A 46 7.49 -3.80 -2.71
N LYS A 47 7.35 -4.34 -3.93
CA LYS A 47 6.24 -3.99 -4.85
C LYS A 47 4.88 -4.26 -4.22
N ARG A 48 4.79 -5.41 -3.55
CA ARG A 48 3.61 -5.82 -2.78
C ARG A 48 3.29 -4.81 -1.67
N TYR A 49 4.26 -4.46 -0.83
CA TYR A 49 4.11 -3.44 0.21
C TYR A 49 3.72 -2.07 -0.34
N ASP A 50 4.36 -1.63 -1.43
CA ASP A 50 4.05 -0.37 -2.08
C ASP A 50 2.59 -0.35 -2.60
N ASN A 51 2.10 -1.49 -3.09
CA ASN A 51 0.70 -1.65 -3.49
C ASN A 51 -0.27 -1.55 -2.30
N LEU A 52 0.03 -2.21 -1.16
CA LEU A 52 -0.77 -2.06 0.07
C LEU A 52 -0.80 -0.60 0.54
N LYS A 53 0.36 0.06 0.55
CA LYS A 53 0.47 1.47 0.94
C LYS A 53 -0.39 2.37 0.06
N ARG A 54 -0.39 2.10 -1.25
CA ARG A 54 -1.21 2.85 -2.20
C ARG A 54 -2.71 2.61 -1.97
N MET A 55 -3.12 1.37 -1.73
CA MET A 55 -4.51 1.07 -1.35
C MET A 55 -4.91 1.76 -0.03
N GLU A 56 -4.00 1.85 0.94
CA GLU A 56 -4.23 2.57 2.19
C GLU A 56 -4.48 4.06 1.94
N GLN A 57 -3.71 4.67 1.04
CA GLN A 57 -3.90 6.07 0.63
C GLN A 57 -5.26 6.28 -0.05
N TYR A 58 -5.69 5.35 -0.91
CA TYR A 58 -7.03 5.37 -1.51
C TYR A 58 -8.12 5.29 -0.44
N GLY A 59 -8.04 4.31 0.46
CA GLY A 59 -9.00 4.13 1.55
C GLY A 59 -9.12 5.39 2.40
N ASN A 60 -8.00 5.97 2.85
CA ASN A 60 -7.98 7.21 3.62
C ASN A 60 -8.62 8.39 2.89
N SER A 61 -8.35 8.53 1.59
CA SER A 61 -8.90 9.63 0.80
C SER A 61 -10.41 9.53 0.69
N LEU A 62 -10.95 8.32 0.45
CA LEU A 62 -12.40 8.11 0.38
C LEU A 62 -13.10 8.39 1.71
N LEU A 63 -12.51 7.95 2.81
CA LEU A 63 -13.06 8.19 4.15
C LEU A 63 -13.09 9.67 4.51
N LEU A 64 -12.02 10.41 4.15
CA LEU A 64 -11.96 11.86 4.33
C LEU A 64 -13.00 12.61 3.47
N ILE A 65 -13.26 12.13 2.25
CA ILE A 65 -14.36 12.66 1.42
C ILE A 65 -15.70 12.34 2.09
N GLY A 66 -15.86 11.12 2.60
CA GLY A 66 -17.05 10.70 3.35
C GLY A 66 -17.35 11.63 4.52
N ASP A 67 -16.36 11.95 5.36
CA ASP A 67 -16.49 12.89 6.48
C ASP A 67 -17.01 14.27 6.01
N ARG A 68 -16.48 14.78 4.89
CA ARG A 68 -16.94 16.05 4.29
C ARG A 68 -18.37 15.96 3.78
N LYS A 69 -18.76 14.83 3.20
CA LYS A 69 -20.11 14.59 2.67
C LYS A 69 -21.15 14.49 3.77
N VAL A 70 -20.82 13.91 4.93
CA VAL A 70 -21.67 13.96 6.13
C VAL A 70 -21.93 15.42 6.53
N SER A 71 -20.90 16.26 6.51
CA SER A 71 -20.99 17.69 6.86
C SER A 71 -21.83 18.51 5.86
N GLN A 72 -22.07 17.97 4.66
CA GLN A 72 -22.91 18.57 3.61
C GLN A 72 -24.34 17.98 3.59
N ASP A 73 -24.73 17.22 4.62
CA ASP A 73 -25.98 16.46 4.68
C ASP A 73 -26.17 15.40 3.57
N GLU A 74 -25.11 15.08 2.83
CA GLU A 74 -25.10 14.02 1.81
C GLU A 74 -24.80 12.64 2.44
N VAL A 75 -25.56 12.27 3.48
CA VAL A 75 -25.30 11.07 4.31
C VAL A 75 -25.26 9.77 3.48
N GLY A 76 -26.09 9.66 2.44
CA GLY A 76 -26.08 8.50 1.53
C GLY A 76 -24.75 8.38 0.76
N ASN A 77 -24.27 9.48 0.18
CA ASN A 77 -22.99 9.54 -0.52
C ASN A 77 -21.82 9.25 0.42
N ALA A 78 -21.87 9.82 1.63
CA ALA A 78 -20.89 9.54 2.67
C ALA A 78 -20.83 8.04 2.99
N LEU A 79 -21.98 7.40 3.24
CA LEU A 79 -22.04 5.97 3.54
C LEU A 79 -21.41 5.13 2.43
N LEU A 80 -21.68 5.47 1.15
CA LEU A 80 -21.10 4.76 0.01
C LEU A 80 -19.57 4.87 -0.04
N LEU A 81 -19.02 6.07 0.19
CA LEU A 81 -17.59 6.29 0.27
C LEU A 81 -16.96 5.53 1.45
N TYR A 82 -17.64 5.48 2.58
CA TYR A 82 -17.21 4.74 3.76
C TYR A 82 -17.14 3.24 3.50
N LEU A 83 -18.20 2.65 2.95
CA LEU A 83 -18.23 1.23 2.58
C LEU A 83 -17.12 0.90 1.59
N LYS A 84 -16.89 1.77 0.60
CA LYS A 84 -15.80 1.59 -0.36
C LYS A 84 -14.42 1.71 0.30
N GLY A 85 -14.20 2.71 1.14
CA GLY A 85 -12.97 2.88 1.92
C GLY A 85 -12.66 1.67 2.80
N LEU A 86 -13.68 1.14 3.50
CA LEU A 86 -13.55 -0.05 4.35
C LEU A 86 -13.17 -1.30 3.55
N SER A 87 -13.70 -1.48 2.34
CA SER A 87 -13.31 -2.61 1.48
C SER A 87 -11.82 -2.65 1.13
N PHE A 88 -11.16 -1.48 1.02
CA PHE A 88 -9.70 -1.43 0.86
C PHE A 88 -8.98 -1.92 2.10
N TYR A 89 -9.41 -1.48 3.28
CA TYR A 89 -8.80 -1.91 4.53
C TYR A 89 -8.97 -3.41 4.78
N GLU A 90 -10.14 -3.98 4.48
CA GLU A 90 -10.36 -5.42 4.55
C GLU A 90 -9.42 -6.19 3.61
N THR A 91 -9.22 -5.68 2.39
CA THR A 91 -8.26 -6.23 1.41
C THR A 91 -6.83 -6.15 1.95
N ILE A 92 -6.42 -5.01 2.50
CA ILE A 92 -5.07 -4.79 3.07
C ILE A 92 -4.83 -5.78 4.22
N ILE A 93 -5.79 -5.91 5.15
CA ILE A 93 -5.71 -6.81 6.29
C ILE A 93 -5.56 -8.25 5.81
N THR A 94 -6.41 -8.69 4.87
CA THR A 94 -6.40 -10.06 4.34
C THR A 94 -5.06 -10.39 3.66
N GLN A 95 -4.55 -9.49 2.81
CA GLN A 95 -3.27 -9.68 2.13
C GLN A 95 -2.09 -9.72 3.11
N ALA A 96 -2.06 -8.81 4.08
CA ALA A 96 -1.01 -8.78 5.08
C ALA A 96 -1.06 -9.98 6.02
N GLN A 97 -2.25 -10.46 6.42
CA GLN A 97 -2.41 -11.71 7.18
C GLN A 97 -1.88 -12.91 6.38
N THR A 98 -2.20 -12.97 5.09
CA THR A 98 -1.70 -14.02 4.18
C THR A 98 -0.19 -13.99 4.12
N TRP A 99 0.42 -12.81 4.01
CA TRP A 99 1.89 -12.69 4.00
C TRP A 99 2.53 -13.11 5.29
N LEU A 100 1.92 -12.77 6.43
CA LEU A 100 2.44 -13.22 7.72
C LEU A 100 2.42 -14.74 7.82
N LYS A 101 1.32 -15.39 7.41
CA LYS A 101 1.24 -16.86 7.37
C LYS A 101 2.35 -17.45 6.51
N MET A 102 2.54 -16.93 5.30
CA MET A 102 3.61 -17.39 4.39
C MET A 102 5.01 -17.17 4.98
N TYR A 103 5.23 -16.04 5.65
CA TYR A 103 6.51 -15.73 6.30
C TYR A 103 6.79 -16.67 7.49
N TYR A 104 5.79 -16.99 8.31
CA TYR A 104 5.94 -17.97 9.39
C TYR A 104 6.27 -19.37 8.86
N VAL A 105 5.60 -19.83 7.80
CA VAL A 105 5.92 -21.11 7.15
C VAL A 105 7.37 -21.11 6.64
N TYR A 106 7.78 -20.05 5.94
CA TYR A 106 9.16 -19.90 5.47
C TYR A 106 10.20 -19.95 6.60
N LEU A 107 9.93 -19.31 7.74
CA LEU A 107 10.82 -19.36 8.90
C LEU A 107 10.91 -20.77 9.50
N LYS A 108 9.78 -21.48 9.59
CA LYS A 108 9.73 -22.86 10.10
C LYS A 108 10.54 -23.80 9.20
N GLU A 109 10.36 -23.72 7.89
CA GLU A 109 11.12 -24.51 6.92
C GLU A 109 12.63 -24.21 6.98
N ARG A 110 13.01 -22.94 7.18
CA ARG A 110 14.41 -22.56 7.30
C ARG A 110 15.06 -23.16 8.55
N LYS A 111 14.37 -23.14 9.70
CA LYS A 111 14.85 -23.76 10.94
C LYS A 111 14.99 -25.28 10.83
N GLN A 112 14.11 -25.93 10.07
CA GLN A 112 14.20 -27.38 9.86
C GLN A 112 15.43 -27.75 9.02
N ARG A 113 15.73 -26.98 7.97
CA ARG A 113 16.91 -27.21 7.12
C ARG A 113 18.24 -27.07 7.86
N SER A 114 18.37 -26.09 8.76
CA SER A 114 19.59 -25.91 9.54
C SER A 114 19.85 -27.04 10.55
N LYS A 115 18.84 -27.81 10.93
CA LYS A 115 19.03 -28.99 11.81
C LYS A 115 19.49 -30.24 11.06
N THR A 116 19.25 -30.33 9.75
CA THR A 116 19.62 -31.50 8.93
C THR A 116 21.05 -31.47 8.37
N ASP A 117 21.72 -30.32 8.37
CA ASP A 117 23.09 -30.19 7.81
C ASP A 117 24.22 -30.46 8.84
N VAL A 118 23.91 -30.88 10.09
CA VAL A 118 24.90 -31.02 11.18
C VAL A 118 25.15 -32.49 11.59
N THR A 119 24.76 -33.49 10.78
CA THR A 119 24.82 -34.91 11.19
C THR A 119 25.70 -35.85 10.37
N ASP A 120 26.59 -35.37 9.48
CA ASP A 120 27.32 -36.26 8.56
C ASP A 120 28.87 -36.23 8.62
N ASP A 121 29.51 -35.67 9.67
CA ASP A 121 31.00 -35.54 9.69
C ASP A 121 31.75 -36.27 10.82
N ASP A 122 31.20 -37.35 11.40
CA ASP A 122 31.88 -38.05 12.50
C ASP A 122 32.23 -39.53 12.26
N HIS A 123 32.35 -39.99 11.02
CA HIS A 123 32.88 -41.33 10.73
C HIS A 123 33.65 -41.46 9.40
N GLU A 124 34.92 -41.06 9.37
CA GLU A 124 35.98 -41.75 8.59
C GLU A 124 37.32 -41.66 9.35
N ASN A 125 37.60 -42.66 10.18
CA ASN A 125 38.57 -43.72 9.90
C ASN A 125 40.05 -43.28 9.96
N ASP A 126 40.64 -43.57 11.11
CA ASP A 126 42.06 -43.86 11.30
C ASP A 126 42.61 -44.74 10.17
N THR A 127 43.52 -44.21 9.34
CA THR A 127 44.58 -45.01 8.68
C THR A 127 45.74 -44.13 8.18
N ASN A 128 46.62 -43.79 9.12
CA ASN A 128 48.08 -43.94 9.04
C ASN A 128 48.77 -44.03 7.65
N SER A 129 49.50 -42.96 7.24
CA SER A 129 50.99 -42.92 7.15
C SER A 129 51.57 -42.04 6.02
N ASN A 130 52.35 -41.05 6.48
CA ASN A 130 53.68 -40.60 6.06
C ASN A 130 54.05 -40.07 4.65
N HIS A 131 54.74 -38.90 4.74
CA HIS A 131 55.74 -38.30 3.83
C HIS A 131 55.23 -37.73 2.50
N HIS A 132 55.62 -36.54 2.03
CA HIS A 132 56.87 -35.80 2.18
C HIS A 132 56.65 -34.30 1.84
N ARG A 133 57.51 -33.45 2.39
CA ARG A 133 57.64 -31.99 2.25
C ARG A 133 57.49 -31.46 0.82
N ASP A 134 56.89 -30.27 0.65
CA ASP A 134 57.68 -29.05 0.37
C ASP A 134 56.88 -27.74 0.51
N ALA A 135 57.61 -26.75 1.03
CA ALA A 135 57.24 -25.39 1.36
C ALA A 135 56.60 -24.58 0.21
N ASN A 136 55.57 -23.80 0.53
CA ASN A 136 55.69 -22.34 0.42
C ASN A 136 54.60 -21.60 1.21
N ASN A 137 55.08 -20.75 2.11
CA ASN A 137 54.33 -19.79 2.93
C ASN A 137 53.81 -18.61 2.10
N ASN A 138 52.63 -18.12 2.47
CA ASN A 138 52.26 -16.72 2.77
C ASN A 138 50.73 -16.73 2.95
N ASP A 139 50.23 -16.87 4.18
CA ASP A 139 50.03 -15.82 5.18
C ASP A 139 49.20 -14.66 4.61
N ASP A 140 47.90 -14.69 4.89
CA ASP A 140 47.11 -13.55 5.41
C ASP A 140 45.76 -14.10 5.87
N ASP A 141 45.77 -14.56 7.12
CA ASP A 141 44.63 -14.92 7.95
C ASP A 141 43.80 -13.66 8.25
N ASP A 142 42.52 -13.69 7.90
CA ASP A 142 41.48 -12.85 8.52
C ASP A 142 40.39 -13.80 9.02
N ASP A 143 40.70 -14.43 10.15
CA ASP A 143 39.77 -15.16 11.03
C ASP A 143 38.75 -14.17 11.62
N ASP A 144 37.56 -14.11 11.01
CA ASP A 144 36.34 -13.58 11.66
C ASP A 144 35.45 -14.79 12.05
N ASP A 145 35.96 -15.64 12.94
CA ASP A 145 35.19 -16.61 13.69
C ASP A 145 34.35 -15.89 14.77
N ASP A 146 33.25 -15.27 14.32
CA ASP A 146 32.15 -14.86 15.21
C ASP A 146 31.32 -16.10 15.59
N ASP A 147 31.90 -16.95 16.43
CA ASP A 147 31.23 -17.99 17.22
C ASP A 147 30.35 -17.32 18.30
N ASP A 148 29.23 -16.73 17.88
CA ASP A 148 28.14 -16.33 18.77
C ASP A 148 27.28 -17.57 19.09
N ASP A 149 27.85 -18.40 19.97
CA ASP A 149 27.29 -19.58 20.61
C ASP A 149 26.22 -19.19 21.67
N ASP A 150 25.19 -18.44 21.27
CA ASP A 150 24.03 -18.16 22.10
C ASP A 150 23.05 -19.35 22.05
N ASN A 151 23.44 -20.40 22.79
CA ASN A 151 22.61 -21.51 23.24
C ASN A 151 21.53 -20.99 24.23
N ASP A 152 20.53 -20.27 23.73
CA ASP A 152 19.28 -20.05 24.46
C ASP A 152 18.30 -21.18 24.12
N ASP A 153 18.48 -22.29 24.84
CA ASP A 153 17.51 -23.36 25.08
C ASP A 153 16.26 -22.82 25.82
N ASP A 154 15.48 -21.97 25.14
CA ASP A 154 14.12 -21.67 25.57
C ASP A 154 13.14 -22.59 24.82
N ASP A 155 12.94 -23.75 25.44
CA ASP A 155 11.83 -24.71 25.26
C ASP A 155 10.47 -24.02 25.49
N ASP A 156 10.03 -23.18 24.55
CA ASP A 156 8.64 -22.72 24.48
C ASP A 156 7.90 -23.50 23.37
N ASP A 157 7.41 -24.67 23.76
CA ASP A 157 6.38 -25.49 23.09
C ASP A 157 5.00 -24.78 23.04
N ASP A 158 4.96 -23.53 22.59
CA ASP A 158 3.71 -22.84 22.29
C ASP A 158 3.25 -23.22 20.87
N ASP A 159 2.67 -24.42 20.75
CA ASP A 159 1.95 -24.88 19.57
C ASP A 159 0.83 -23.89 19.22
N PRO A 160 0.92 -23.13 18.10
CA PRO A 160 -0.12 -22.19 17.74
C PRO A 160 -1.34 -22.99 17.26
N SER A 161 -2.29 -23.20 18.17
CA SER A 161 -3.57 -23.84 17.89
C SER A 161 -4.19 -23.31 16.59
N PRO A 162 -4.74 -24.19 15.73
CA PRO A 162 -5.21 -23.83 14.41
C PRO A 162 -6.43 -22.90 14.51
N LEU A 163 -6.19 -21.62 14.20
CA LEU A 163 -7.12 -20.49 14.28
C LEU A 163 -8.19 -20.50 13.17
N LEU A 164 -8.74 -21.66 12.81
CA LEU A 164 -9.73 -21.74 11.73
C LEU A 164 -10.76 -22.84 12.00
N HIS A 165 -11.86 -22.49 12.65
CA HIS A 165 -13.18 -23.00 12.27
C HIS A 165 -14.32 -22.06 12.74
N SER A 166 -15.33 -21.94 11.87
CA SER A 166 -16.67 -21.39 12.11
C SER A 166 -16.84 -19.87 12.01
N VAL A 167 -17.01 -19.38 10.78
CA VAL A 167 -17.72 -18.12 10.46
C VAL A 167 -19.19 -18.30 10.84
N ASN A 168 -19.51 -18.09 12.11
CA ASN A 168 -20.83 -17.77 12.67
C ASN A 168 -20.68 -17.79 14.20
N LYS A 169 -20.32 -16.67 14.84
CA LYS A 169 -20.35 -16.59 16.31
C LYS A 169 -20.26 -15.17 16.89
N SER A 170 -20.62 -15.15 18.16
CA SER A 170 -21.12 -14.13 19.07
C SER A 170 -20.17 -12.97 19.43
N LYS A 171 -20.75 -11.90 19.99
CA LYS A 171 -20.09 -10.71 20.56
C LYS A 171 -18.95 -10.98 21.56
N ASP A 172 -18.80 -12.21 22.06
CA ASP A 172 -17.74 -12.59 22.99
C ASP A 172 -16.40 -12.96 22.31
N ASP A 173 -16.40 -13.37 21.04
CA ASP A 173 -15.17 -13.76 20.31
C ASP A 173 -14.30 -12.55 19.90
N ASP A 174 -14.90 -11.35 19.89
CA ASP A 174 -14.22 -10.11 19.51
C ASP A 174 -13.18 -9.67 20.57
N LYS A 175 -13.42 -10.00 21.85
CA LYS A 175 -12.50 -9.67 22.96
C LYS A 175 -11.22 -10.48 22.90
N ASP A 176 -11.31 -11.77 22.61
CA ASP A 176 -10.14 -12.66 22.54
C ASP A 176 -9.28 -12.35 21.32
N THR A 177 -9.91 -12.02 20.19
CA THR A 177 -9.22 -11.56 18.99
C THR A 177 -8.42 -10.27 19.25
N GLN A 178 -9.01 -9.29 19.94
CA GLN A 178 -8.29 -8.07 20.34
C GLN A 178 -7.16 -8.32 21.35
N LYS A 179 -7.36 -9.25 22.29
CA LYS A 179 -6.34 -9.60 23.30
C LYS A 179 -5.14 -10.28 22.65
N ASN A 180 -5.38 -11.19 21.71
CA ASN A 180 -4.34 -11.86 20.93
C ASN A 180 -3.57 -10.88 20.03
N PHE A 181 -4.26 -9.93 19.40
CA PHE A 181 -3.60 -8.85 18.64
C PHE A 181 -2.73 -7.95 19.53
N LYS A 182 -3.20 -7.58 20.72
CA LYS A 182 -2.40 -6.80 21.69
C LYS A 182 -1.16 -7.55 22.16
N LYS A 183 -1.27 -8.87 22.42
CA LYS A 183 -0.12 -9.73 22.80
C LYS A 183 0.89 -9.82 21.66
N LEU A 184 0.42 -10.08 20.44
CA LEU A 184 1.22 -10.11 19.22
C LEU A 184 1.97 -8.78 19.01
N ARG A 185 1.28 -7.64 19.13
CA ARG A 185 1.86 -6.29 19.04
C ARG A 185 3.00 -6.08 20.06
N LYS A 186 2.80 -6.47 21.32
CA LYS A 186 3.83 -6.35 22.38
C LYS A 186 5.06 -7.21 22.05
N ASN A 187 4.86 -8.45 21.62
CA ASN A 187 5.96 -9.37 21.31
C ASN A 187 6.78 -8.87 20.11
N LEU A 188 6.13 -8.27 19.11
CA LEU A 188 6.78 -7.70 17.94
C LEU A 188 7.54 -6.40 18.24
N LEU A 189 7.00 -5.55 19.13
CA LEU A 189 7.68 -4.33 19.57
C LEU A 189 8.89 -4.59 20.46
N LYS A 190 8.94 -5.75 21.15
CA LYS A 190 10.07 -6.17 21.98
C LYS A 190 11.27 -6.66 21.16
N LYS A 191 11.05 -7.29 19.98
CA LYS A 191 12.13 -7.74 19.06
C LYS A 191 12.79 -6.60 18.26
N LYS A 192 13.14 -5.50 18.93
CA LYS A 192 13.63 -4.23 18.36
C LYS A 192 15.00 -4.30 17.64
N GLY A 193 15.74 -5.41 17.75
CA GLY A 193 17.10 -5.55 17.20
C GLY A 193 17.21 -5.83 15.70
N ARG A 194 16.21 -6.45 15.04
CA ARG A 194 16.34 -6.89 13.63
C ARG A 194 15.67 -5.92 12.66
N ARG A 195 16.48 -5.11 11.96
CA ARG A 195 16.07 -3.90 11.19
C ARG A 195 15.25 -4.13 9.90
N LYS A 196 15.19 -5.34 9.31
CA LYS A 196 14.67 -5.52 7.92
C LYS A 196 13.18 -5.90 7.75
N GLY A 197 12.39 -6.04 8.81
CA GLY A 197 10.95 -6.41 8.71
C GLY A 197 9.96 -5.43 9.35
N LYS A 198 10.46 -4.37 10.00
CA LYS A 198 9.65 -3.56 10.93
C LYS A 198 8.57 -2.71 10.24
N GLY A 199 8.83 -2.19 9.05
CA GLY A 199 7.90 -1.30 8.34
C GLY A 199 6.59 -1.98 7.91
N GLN A 200 6.68 -3.19 7.37
CA GLN A 200 5.51 -3.94 6.88
C GLN A 200 4.56 -4.30 8.03
N MET A 201 5.11 -4.70 9.17
CA MET A 201 4.31 -5.08 10.33
C MET A 201 3.67 -3.89 11.03
N THR A 202 4.38 -2.77 11.13
CA THR A 202 3.81 -1.51 11.64
C THR A 202 2.63 -1.07 10.79
N MET A 203 2.76 -1.11 9.45
CA MET A 203 1.66 -0.78 8.54
C MET A 203 0.43 -1.67 8.77
N LEU A 204 0.61 -2.99 8.97
CA LEU A 204 -0.51 -3.88 9.24
C LEU A 204 -1.24 -3.51 10.53
N ILE A 205 -0.49 -3.27 11.62
CA ILE A 205 -1.06 -2.88 12.91
C ILE A 205 -1.85 -1.58 12.76
N GLU A 206 -1.26 -0.57 12.12
CA GLU A 206 -1.93 0.71 11.85
C GLU A 206 -3.18 0.54 10.98
N SER A 207 -3.13 -0.34 9.97
CA SER A 207 -4.25 -0.61 9.07
C SER A 207 -5.42 -1.29 9.80
N VAL A 208 -5.14 -2.23 10.70
CA VAL A 208 -6.16 -2.88 11.55
C VAL A 208 -6.79 -1.88 12.52
N GLU A 209 -5.98 -1.04 13.16
CA GLU A 209 -6.48 -0.01 14.08
C GLU A 209 -7.38 1.00 13.35
N LYS A 210 -6.96 1.46 12.16
CA LYS A 210 -7.76 2.33 11.30
C LYS A 210 -9.05 1.65 10.85
N HIS A 211 -8.99 0.41 10.38
CA HIS A 211 -10.18 -0.35 9.97
C HIS A 211 -11.24 -0.40 11.07
N ASN A 212 -10.84 -0.71 12.30
CA ASN A 212 -11.76 -0.79 13.44
C ASN A 212 -12.39 0.57 13.75
N LEU A 213 -11.60 1.65 13.75
CA LEU A 213 -12.10 3.01 13.95
C LEU A 213 -13.12 3.41 12.87
N TYR A 214 -12.79 3.15 11.60
CA TYR A 214 -13.65 3.50 10.48
C TYR A 214 -14.90 2.62 10.39
N CYS A 215 -14.83 1.37 10.84
CA CYS A 215 -15.99 0.50 10.94
C CYS A 215 -17.01 1.06 11.95
N GLN A 216 -16.55 1.51 13.12
CA GLN A 216 -17.40 2.19 14.10
C GLN A 216 -18.04 3.46 13.53
N ARG A 217 -17.26 4.28 12.82
CA ARG A 217 -17.79 5.47 12.12
C ARG A 217 -18.82 5.09 11.05
N GLY A 218 -18.54 4.09 10.22
CA GLY A 218 -19.45 3.61 9.19
C GLY A 218 -20.77 3.09 9.78
N GLN A 219 -20.72 2.41 10.91
CA GLN A 219 -21.91 1.99 11.65
C GLN A 219 -22.74 3.18 12.13
N ALA A 220 -22.10 4.22 12.68
CA ALA A 220 -22.80 5.44 13.09
C ALA A 220 -23.46 6.17 11.90
N ILE A 221 -22.76 6.28 10.76
CA ILE A 221 -23.31 6.86 9.52
C ILE A 221 -24.48 6.03 9.00
N LYS A 222 -24.37 4.70 9.06
CA LYS A 222 -25.46 3.79 8.68
C LYS A 222 -26.69 4.00 9.58
N SER A 223 -26.52 4.13 10.90
CA SER A 223 -27.63 4.43 11.80
C SER A 223 -28.29 5.77 11.49
N LEU A 224 -27.51 6.83 11.21
CA LEU A 224 -28.03 8.13 10.78
C LEU A 224 -28.79 8.03 9.45
N TYR A 225 -28.31 7.19 8.54
CA TYR A 225 -28.94 6.94 7.25
C TYR A 225 -30.30 6.26 7.41
N GLU A 226 -30.36 5.23 8.25
CA GLU A 226 -31.60 4.50 8.58
C GLU A 226 -32.61 5.40 9.31
N GLU A 227 -32.15 6.23 10.24
CA GLU A 227 -32.98 7.21 10.97
C GLU A 227 -33.63 8.23 10.02
N LYS A 228 -32.87 8.74 9.04
CA LYS A 228 -33.38 9.71 8.05
C LYS A 228 -34.31 9.09 6.99
N MET A 229 -34.59 7.78 7.03
CA MET A 229 -35.47 7.07 6.09
C MET A 229 -35.14 7.36 4.61
N LEU A 230 -33.87 7.58 4.31
CA LEU A 230 -33.46 7.96 2.96
C LEU A 230 -33.66 6.75 2.03
N ALA A 231 -34.31 6.95 0.89
CA ALA A 231 -34.43 5.92 -0.13
C ALA A 231 -33.13 5.85 -0.94
N LEU A 232 -32.36 4.77 -0.80
CA LEU A 232 -31.09 4.62 -1.50
C LEU A 232 -31.36 4.15 -2.93
N LYS A 233 -31.27 5.04 -3.91
CA LYS A 233 -31.06 4.61 -5.30
C LYS A 233 -29.58 4.35 -5.51
N MET A 234 -29.15 3.13 -5.20
CA MET A 234 -27.78 2.67 -5.42
C MET A 234 -27.55 2.22 -6.86
N SER A 235 -26.51 2.75 -7.50
CA SER A 235 -25.79 2.03 -8.56
C SER A 235 -24.28 2.15 -8.29
N ALA A 236 -23.50 1.14 -8.67
CA ALA A 236 -22.04 1.17 -8.54
C ALA A 236 -21.41 2.29 -9.40
N ASP A 237 -22.04 2.61 -10.52
CA ASP A 237 -21.63 3.71 -11.42
C ASP A 237 -21.65 5.06 -10.69
N ASN A 238 -22.57 5.25 -9.75
CA ASN A 238 -22.68 6.49 -8.97
C ASN A 238 -21.45 6.73 -8.08
N VAL A 239 -20.77 5.70 -7.58
CA VAL A 239 -19.63 5.87 -6.66
C VAL A 239 -18.39 6.34 -7.43
N ASN A 240 -18.11 5.75 -8.58
CA ASN A 240 -16.96 6.16 -9.41
C ASN A 240 -17.18 7.56 -9.99
N GLU A 241 -18.39 7.86 -10.44
CA GLU A 241 -18.75 9.21 -10.90
C GLU A 241 -18.62 10.25 -9.79
N MET A 242 -19.04 9.91 -8.56
CA MET A 242 -18.87 10.78 -7.40
C MET A 242 -17.38 11.02 -7.08
N ILE A 243 -16.55 9.99 -7.10
CA ILE A 243 -15.11 10.12 -6.89
C ILE A 243 -14.49 11.01 -7.98
N TYR A 244 -14.90 10.84 -9.23
CA TYR A 244 -14.46 11.69 -10.33
C TYR A 244 -14.84 13.16 -10.11
N LYS A 245 -16.10 13.44 -9.79
CA LYS A 245 -16.59 14.81 -9.51
C LYS A 245 -15.81 15.45 -8.36
N GLU A 246 -15.58 14.69 -7.29
CA GLU A 246 -14.82 15.15 -6.14
C GLU A 246 -13.35 15.44 -6.48
N ALA A 247 -12.69 14.60 -7.29
CA ALA A 247 -11.32 14.85 -7.74
C ALA A 247 -11.22 16.14 -8.57
N ILE A 248 -12.22 16.40 -9.41
CA ILE A 248 -12.33 17.65 -10.17
C ILE A 248 -12.57 18.85 -9.23
N GLU A 249 -13.41 18.70 -8.21
CA GLU A 249 -13.67 19.77 -7.24
C GLU A 249 -12.43 20.10 -6.40
N ILE A 250 -11.74 19.09 -5.88
CA ILE A 250 -10.49 19.26 -5.12
C ILE A 250 -9.43 19.96 -5.97
N SER A 251 -9.27 19.57 -7.23
CA SER A 251 -8.28 20.18 -8.13
C SER A 251 -8.64 21.64 -8.45
N ARG A 252 -9.91 21.96 -8.72
CA ARG A 252 -10.37 23.36 -8.88
C ARG A 252 -10.10 24.18 -7.63
N LYS A 253 -10.40 23.64 -6.45
CA LYS A 253 -10.16 24.33 -5.18
C LYS A 253 -8.67 24.57 -4.95
N ALA A 254 -7.81 23.60 -5.27
CA ALA A 254 -6.37 23.79 -5.21
C ALA A 254 -5.89 24.94 -6.12
N MET A 255 -6.45 25.07 -7.32
CA MET A 255 -6.12 26.18 -8.21
C MET A 255 -6.64 27.52 -7.68
N SER A 256 -7.83 27.54 -7.10
CA SER A 256 -8.37 28.72 -6.42
C SER A 256 -7.49 29.16 -5.25
N ASP A 257 -7.13 28.23 -4.36
CA ASP A 257 -6.23 28.47 -3.21
C ASP A 257 -4.88 29.04 -3.71
N TRP A 258 -4.34 28.51 -4.82
CA TRP A 258 -3.11 29.04 -5.42
C TRP A 258 -3.27 30.48 -5.90
N MET A 259 -4.34 30.80 -6.62
CA MET A 259 -4.63 32.15 -7.11
C MET A 259 -4.81 33.16 -5.98
N LEU A 260 -5.34 32.71 -4.84
CA LEU A 260 -5.51 33.51 -3.62
C LEU A 260 -4.23 33.61 -2.78
N GLY A 261 -3.16 32.90 -3.16
CA GLY A 261 -1.88 32.89 -2.45
C GLY A 261 -1.79 31.91 -1.26
N GLU A 262 -2.80 31.06 -1.06
CA GLU A 262 -2.85 30.02 -0.01
C GLU A 262 -2.03 28.78 -0.37
N LYS A 263 -0.73 28.94 -0.61
CA LYS A 263 0.14 27.89 -1.18
C LYS A 263 0.24 26.60 -0.34
N ASN A 264 0.06 26.70 0.97
CA ASN A 264 0.28 25.58 1.90
C ASN A 264 -0.74 24.44 1.69
N SER A 265 -1.96 24.73 1.24
CA SER A 265 -2.98 23.71 1.00
C SER A 265 -2.88 23.08 -0.40
N VAL A 266 -2.35 23.83 -1.38
CA VAL A 266 -2.41 23.50 -2.81
C VAL A 266 -1.77 22.14 -3.10
N GLN A 267 -0.55 21.90 -2.63
CA GLN A 267 0.16 20.65 -2.89
C GLN A 267 -0.62 19.44 -2.37
N SER A 268 -1.06 19.49 -1.10
CA SER A 268 -1.81 18.38 -0.50
C SER A 268 -3.13 18.07 -1.23
N ARG A 269 -3.85 19.10 -1.68
CA ARG A 269 -5.09 18.94 -2.47
C ARG A 269 -4.80 18.34 -3.84
N LEU A 270 -3.75 18.79 -4.53
CA LEU A 270 -3.38 18.26 -5.84
C LEU A 270 -2.94 16.80 -5.74
N GLU A 271 -2.13 16.45 -4.75
CA GLU A 271 -1.75 15.07 -4.47
C GLU A 271 -2.99 14.20 -4.21
N GLN A 272 -3.95 14.69 -3.42
CA GLN A 272 -5.21 13.99 -3.19
C GLN A 272 -6.03 13.82 -4.48
N ALA A 273 -6.17 14.86 -5.30
CA ALA A 273 -6.90 14.78 -6.57
C ALA A 273 -6.26 13.78 -7.54
N LEU A 274 -4.93 13.83 -7.70
CA LEU A 274 -4.18 12.92 -8.56
C LEU A 274 -4.31 11.46 -8.08
N LEU A 275 -4.28 11.24 -6.77
CA LEU A 275 -4.47 9.94 -6.18
C LEU A 275 -5.88 9.37 -6.48
N LEU A 276 -6.92 10.20 -6.46
CA LEU A 276 -8.29 9.78 -6.85
C LEU A 276 -8.40 9.46 -8.34
N PHE A 277 -7.74 10.21 -9.22
CA PHE A 277 -7.69 9.88 -10.65
C PHE A 277 -6.91 8.58 -10.92
N GLU A 278 -5.80 8.38 -10.22
CA GLU A 278 -5.02 7.14 -10.29
C GLU A 278 -5.87 5.94 -9.84
N TYR A 279 -6.64 6.11 -8.77
CA TYR A 279 -7.61 5.11 -8.34
C TYR A 279 -8.63 4.79 -9.44
N LEU A 280 -9.26 5.78 -10.04
CA LEU A 280 -10.25 5.58 -11.11
C LEU A 280 -9.64 4.85 -12.32
N LEU A 281 -8.39 5.17 -12.69
CA LEU A 281 -7.67 4.47 -13.76
C LEU A 281 -7.34 3.00 -13.42
N SER A 282 -7.23 2.67 -12.15
CA SER A 282 -6.95 1.30 -11.69
C SER A 282 -8.17 0.37 -11.74
N ILE A 283 -9.37 0.90 -11.97
CA ILE A 283 -10.61 0.13 -12.01
C ILE A 283 -10.60 -0.84 -13.21
N PRO A 284 -10.81 -2.15 -12.98
CA PRO A 284 -10.89 -3.11 -14.08
C PRO A 284 -12.11 -2.81 -14.97
N ASN A 285 -11.98 -3.08 -16.27
CA ASN A 285 -13.05 -2.90 -17.27
C ASN A 285 -13.51 -1.45 -17.53
N LEU A 286 -12.75 -0.44 -17.10
CA LEU A 286 -13.03 0.94 -17.49
C LEU A 286 -12.95 1.12 -19.01
N LEU A 287 -13.93 1.81 -19.60
CA LEU A 287 -13.98 2.06 -21.05
C LEU A 287 -12.73 2.81 -21.53
N PRO A 288 -12.18 2.50 -22.73
CA PRO A 288 -11.00 3.20 -23.25
C PRO A 288 -11.19 4.72 -23.35
N SER A 289 -12.37 5.18 -23.73
CA SER A 289 -12.72 6.62 -23.78
C SER A 289 -12.59 7.31 -22.43
N ASP A 290 -12.99 6.61 -21.36
CA ASP A 290 -12.98 7.15 -20.01
C ASP A 290 -11.54 7.16 -19.46
N LYS A 291 -10.76 6.11 -19.77
CA LYS A 291 -9.32 6.08 -19.48
C LYS A 291 -8.59 7.27 -20.13
N ASP A 292 -8.84 7.51 -21.42
CA ASP A 292 -8.25 8.64 -22.14
C ASP A 292 -8.66 9.98 -21.50
N THR A 293 -9.92 10.11 -21.11
CA THR A 293 -10.44 11.32 -20.45
C THR A 293 -9.77 11.56 -19.10
N LEU A 294 -9.68 10.54 -18.24
CA LEU A 294 -8.99 10.62 -16.95
C LEU A 294 -7.51 10.98 -17.11
N GLN A 295 -6.83 10.36 -18.08
CA GLN A 295 -5.43 10.67 -18.36
C GLN A 295 -5.22 12.11 -18.84
N ARG A 296 -6.15 12.64 -19.66
CA ARG A 296 -6.13 14.07 -20.04
C ARG A 296 -6.33 14.96 -18.83
N CYS A 297 -7.32 14.68 -17.97
CA CYS A 297 -7.54 15.45 -16.75
C CYS A 297 -6.29 15.49 -15.85
N MET A 298 -5.63 14.35 -15.62
CA MET A 298 -4.39 14.30 -14.84
C MET A 298 -3.28 15.14 -15.47
N ARG A 299 -3.09 15.02 -16.79
CA ARG A 299 -2.08 15.79 -17.54
C ARG A 299 -2.35 17.29 -17.46
N ASP A 300 -3.60 17.70 -17.61
CA ASP A 300 -3.99 19.10 -17.56
C ASP A 300 -3.78 19.69 -16.17
N ILE A 301 -4.13 18.96 -15.10
CA ILE A 301 -3.87 19.37 -13.72
C ILE A 301 -2.37 19.57 -13.48
N ILE A 302 -1.55 18.62 -13.90
CA ILE A 302 -0.09 18.69 -13.78
C ILE A 302 0.45 19.90 -14.58
N TYR A 303 -0.01 20.08 -15.81
CA TYR A 303 0.44 21.16 -16.69
C TYR A 303 0.07 22.55 -16.13
N VAL A 304 -1.17 22.72 -15.66
CA VAL A 304 -1.62 23.96 -15.02
C VAL A 304 -0.78 24.24 -13.77
N PHE A 305 -0.50 23.23 -12.94
CA PHE A 305 0.36 23.39 -11.77
C PHE A 305 1.79 23.84 -12.14
N TYR A 306 2.39 23.24 -13.18
CA TYR A 306 3.69 23.68 -13.68
C TYR A 306 3.67 25.12 -14.21
N ILE A 307 2.62 25.52 -14.93
CA ILE A 307 2.45 26.91 -15.36
C ILE A 307 2.37 27.84 -14.15
N CYS A 308 1.58 27.47 -13.14
CA CYS A 308 1.44 28.24 -11.90
C CYS A 308 2.79 28.44 -11.20
N ILE A 309 3.61 27.39 -11.09
CA ILE A 309 4.98 27.47 -10.56
C ILE A 309 5.84 28.38 -11.43
N TYR A 310 5.83 28.19 -12.76
CA TYR A 310 6.65 28.96 -13.69
C TYR A 310 6.33 30.45 -13.64
N VAL A 311 5.05 30.80 -13.67
CA VAL A 311 4.56 32.18 -13.55
C VAL A 311 5.00 32.79 -12.21
N TYR A 312 4.85 32.04 -11.13
CA TYR A 312 5.30 32.49 -9.81
C TYR A 312 6.81 32.78 -9.78
N PHE A 313 7.65 31.87 -10.30
CA PHE A 313 9.09 32.09 -10.38
C PHE A 313 9.43 33.29 -11.26
N PHE A 314 8.79 33.43 -12.42
CA PHE A 314 9.03 34.53 -13.35
C PHE A 314 8.71 35.90 -12.73
N PHE A 315 7.56 36.04 -12.06
CA PHE A 315 7.18 37.29 -11.38
C PHE A 315 8.12 37.64 -10.23
N ASN A 316 8.53 36.65 -9.41
CA ASN A 316 9.50 36.89 -8.34
C ASN A 316 10.88 37.24 -8.88
N LEU A 317 11.33 36.60 -9.96
CA LEU A 317 12.60 36.91 -10.60
C LEU A 317 12.60 38.33 -11.16
N HIS A 318 11.51 38.73 -11.82
CA HIS A 318 11.36 40.08 -12.34
C HIS A 318 11.31 41.13 -11.22
N THR A 319 10.62 40.83 -10.12
CA THR A 319 10.58 41.69 -8.93
C THR A 319 11.97 41.82 -8.30
N LEU A 320 12.69 40.71 -8.14
CA LEU A 320 14.06 40.69 -7.63
C LEU A 320 15.02 41.49 -8.52
N TYR A 321 14.91 41.31 -9.84
CA TYR A 321 15.70 42.05 -10.83
C TYR A 321 15.42 43.55 -10.75
N PHE A 322 14.15 43.94 -10.61
CA PHE A 322 13.75 45.33 -10.43
C PHE A 322 14.35 45.93 -9.14
N VAL A 323 14.26 45.24 -8.01
CA VAL A 323 14.84 45.68 -6.74
C VAL A 323 16.36 45.82 -6.85
N LEU A 324 17.05 44.84 -7.44
CA LEU A 324 18.50 44.91 -7.68
C LEU A 324 18.88 46.10 -8.57
N SER A 325 18.11 46.36 -9.62
CA SER A 325 18.31 47.51 -10.51
C SER A 325 18.19 48.84 -9.75
N VAL A 326 17.17 48.98 -8.90
CA VAL A 326 16.98 50.18 -8.05
C VAL A 326 18.13 50.33 -7.06
N VAL A 327 18.55 49.25 -6.37
CA VAL A 327 19.68 49.26 -5.43
C VAL A 327 20.98 49.65 -6.13
N LEU A 328 21.25 49.13 -7.33
CA LEU A 328 22.42 49.49 -8.12
C LEU A 328 22.40 50.97 -8.54
N GLN A 329 21.23 51.52 -8.91
CA GLN A 329 21.10 52.94 -9.22
C GLN A 329 21.35 53.83 -8.00
N ILE A 330 20.84 53.45 -6.82
CA ILE A 330 21.09 54.17 -5.55
C ILE A 330 22.59 54.15 -5.22
N ASN A 331 23.24 52.98 -5.32
CA ASN A 331 24.67 52.85 -5.05
C ASN A 331 25.53 53.68 -6.01
N LYS A 332 25.18 53.71 -7.31
CA LYS A 332 25.86 54.59 -8.29
C LYS A 332 25.78 56.07 -7.87
N ARG A 333 24.59 56.54 -7.46
CA ARG A 333 24.42 57.93 -7.00
C ARG A 333 25.20 58.25 -5.72
N LEU A 334 25.25 57.31 -4.78
CA LEU A 334 26.01 57.48 -3.53
C LEU A 334 27.52 57.55 -3.76
N VAL A 335 28.06 56.78 -4.72
CA VAL A 335 29.48 56.86 -5.10
C VAL A 335 29.81 58.21 -5.73
N THR A 336 28.94 58.73 -6.60
CA THR A 336 29.16 60.06 -7.23
C THR A 336 29.12 61.21 -6.23
N LEU A 337 28.40 61.09 -5.11
CA LEU A 337 28.34 62.12 -4.07
C LEU A 337 29.55 62.14 -3.11
N ARG A 338 30.41 61.12 -3.15
CA ARG A 338 31.61 61.02 -2.29
C ARG A 338 32.91 61.45 -2.98
N LEU A 339 32.85 61.79 -4.26
CA LEU A 339 33.91 62.39 -5.06
C LEU A 339 33.57 63.86 -5.29
#